data_AF-A0A956LCA3-F1
#
_entry.id   AF-A0A956LCA3-F1
#
_cell.length_a   1.000
_cell.length_b   1.000
_cell.length_c   1.000
_cell.angle_alpha   90.00
_cell.angle_beta   90.00
_cell.angle_gamma   90.00
#
_symmetry.space_group_name_H-M   'P 1'
#
loop_
_entity.id
_entity.type
_entity.pdbx_description
1 polymer ?
#
loop_
_entity_poly.entity_id
_entity_poly.type
_entity_poly.pdbx_seq_one_letter_code
_entity_poly.pdbx_strand_id
1 'polypeptide(L)' 'MPSFLRHIDRDQPVCKHLRTKALYVYGQDTPDAFSTSRSSGYQCLRTQFVTGPDSAPCVPEDCTRARACFEAR' A
#
# COMPACT_ATOMS: atom_id res chain seq x y z
N MET A 1 23.19 9.36 5.62
CA MET A 1 22.39 8.74 4.55
C MET A 1 21.26 9.68 4.20
N PRO A 2 20.95 9.93 2.92
CA PRO A 2 20.04 11.01 2.58
C PRO A 2 18.60 10.63 2.94
N SER A 3 17.95 11.52 3.68
CA SER A 3 16.62 11.41 4.29
C SER A 3 15.49 11.58 3.27
N PHE A 4 15.52 10.87 2.15
CA PHE A 4 14.46 10.94 1.15
C PHE A 4 13.32 9.96 1.49
N LEU A 5 12.32 10.51 2.19
CA LEU A 5 10.92 10.14 2.09
C LEU A 5 10.52 8.78 2.68
N ARG A 6 10.44 8.73 4.02
CA ARG A 6 9.49 7.88 4.74
C ARG A 6 8.46 8.78 5.41
N HIS A 7 7.52 9.33 4.63
CA HIS A 7 6.34 9.96 5.23
C HIS A 7 5.32 8.85 5.48
N ILE A 8 5.24 8.39 6.73
CA ILE A 8 4.24 7.40 7.14
C ILE A 8 3.00 8.18 7.55
N ASP A 9 2.05 8.31 6.65
CA ASP A 9 0.72 8.82 7.00
C ASP A 9 -0.11 7.66 7.57
N ARG A 10 -0.30 7.65 8.89
CA ARG A 10 -1.04 6.59 9.59
C ARG A 10 -2.56 6.77 9.47
N ASP A 11 -3.00 7.96 9.08
CA ASP A 11 -4.41 8.33 8.97
C ASP A 11 -4.92 8.25 7.53
N GLN A 12 -4.01 8.02 6.57
CA GLN A 12 -4.38 7.81 5.18
C GLN A 12 -5.28 6.58 5.06
N PRO A 13 -6.46 6.71 4.42
CA PRO A 13 -7.35 5.59 4.27
C PRO A 13 -6.73 4.48 3.44
N VAL A 14 -7.03 3.23 3.80
CA VAL A 14 -6.44 2.05 3.18
C VAL A 14 -7.49 1.20 2.48
N CYS A 15 -7.13 0.70 1.32
CA CYS A 15 -7.99 -0.21 0.58
C CYS A 15 -7.83 -1.59 1.22
N LYS A 16 -8.92 -2.21 1.68
CA LYS A 16 -8.92 -3.43 2.53
C LYS A 16 -7.97 -4.53 2.04
N HIS A 17 -8.00 -4.75 0.73
CA HIS A 17 -7.26 -5.82 0.08
C HIS A 17 -5.90 -5.40 -0.48
N LEU A 18 -5.49 -4.15 -0.28
CA LEU A 18 -4.20 -3.66 -0.73
C LEU A 18 -3.09 -4.26 0.13
N ARG A 19 -2.10 -4.87 -0.53
CA ARG A 19 -0.90 -5.38 0.10
C ARG A 19 0.32 -5.03 -0.73
N THR A 20 1.44 -4.86 -0.04
CA THR A 20 2.77 -4.76 -0.65
C THR A 20 3.59 -5.99 -0.27
N LYS A 21 4.52 -6.38 -1.15
CA LYS A 21 5.54 -7.37 -0.81
C LYS A 21 6.72 -6.65 -0.17
N ALA A 22 6.83 -6.74 1.16
CA ALA A 22 8.01 -6.27 1.89
C ALA A 22 8.95 -7.44 2.19
N LEU A 23 10.26 -7.16 2.21
CA LEU A 23 11.27 -8.12 2.61
C LEU A 23 11.55 -7.95 4.11
N TYR A 24 11.38 -9.03 4.87
CA TYR A 24 11.76 -9.07 6.28
C TYR A 24 13.28 -9.26 6.40
N VAL A 25 13.95 -8.36 7.11
CA VAL A 25 15.40 -8.44 7.37
C VAL A 25 15.63 -8.64 8.86
N TYR A 26 16.32 -9.72 9.25
CA TYR A 26 16.64 -9.99 10.64
C TYR A 26 17.43 -8.85 11.28
N GLY A 27 17.05 -8.45 12.49
CA GLY A 27 17.68 -7.36 13.23
C GLY A 27 17.33 -5.96 12.72
N GLN A 28 16.32 -5.82 11.87
CA GLN A 28 15.78 -4.55 11.42
C GLN A 28 14.27 -4.50 11.67
N ASP A 29 13.76 -3.31 11.97
CA ASP A 29 12.31 -3.11 12.04
C ASP A 29 11.68 -3.34 10.67
N THR A 30 10.58 -4.10 10.66
CA THR A 30 9.81 -4.32 9.43
C THR A 30 9.05 -3.06 9.10
N PRO A 31 9.24 -2.46 7.91
CA PRO A 31 8.45 -1.31 7.50
C PRO A 31 6.96 -1.68 7.48
N ASP A 32 6.11 -0.73 7.87
CA ASP A 32 4.67 -0.87 7.70
C ASP A 32 4.36 -1.21 6.22
N ALA A 33 3.44 -2.14 5.97
CA ALA A 33 2.99 -2.50 4.63
C ALA A 33 2.37 -1.32 3.85
N PHE A 34 2.00 -0.26 4.57
CA PHE A 34 1.52 1.01 4.02
C PHE A 34 2.63 2.07 3.87
N SER A 35 3.88 1.74 4.22
CA SER A 35 5.04 2.57 3.91
C SER A 35 5.25 2.59 2.39
N THR A 36 4.84 3.68 1.75
CA THR A 36 4.92 3.78 0.30
C THR A 36 6.33 4.10 -0.18
N SER A 37 6.73 3.47 -1.29
CA SER A 37 7.94 3.83 -2.02
C SER A 37 7.67 3.70 -3.51
N ARG A 38 8.37 4.48 -4.34
CA ARG A 38 8.23 4.41 -5.81
C ARG A 38 8.61 3.04 -6.40
N SER A 39 9.33 2.23 -5.63
CA SER A 39 9.72 0.86 -6.01
C SER A 39 8.87 -0.22 -5.33
N SER A 40 7.88 0.16 -4.52
CA SER A 40 7.00 -0.80 -3.84
C SER A 40 6.05 -1.43 -4.84
N GLY A 41 6.00 -2.77 -4.87
CA GLY A 41 5.02 -3.51 -5.66
C GLY A 41 3.75 -3.73 -4.87
N TYR A 42 2.63 -3.19 -5.36
CA TYR A 42 1.32 -3.35 -4.73
C TYR A 42 0.43 -4.31 -5.50
N GLN A 43 -0.41 -5.02 -4.75
CA GLN A 43 -1.37 -5.96 -5.29
C GLN A 43 -2.67 -5.91 -4.49
N CYS A 44 -3.78 -6.15 -5.16
CA CYS A 44 -5.06 -6.37 -4.52
C CYS A 44 -5.22 -7.87 -4.27
N LEU A 45 -5.37 -8.28 -3.01
CA LEU A 45 -5.57 -9.69 -2.65
C LEU A 45 -6.92 -10.25 -3.13
N ARG A 46 -7.91 -9.40 -3.43
CA ARG A 46 -9.21 -9.85 -3.95
C ARG A 46 -9.12 -10.29 -5.41
N THR A 47 -8.37 -9.55 -6.23
CA THR A 47 -8.15 -9.86 -7.66
C THR A 47 -6.88 -10.66 -7.90
N GLN A 48 -6.00 -10.74 -6.89
CA GLN A 48 -4.66 -11.31 -6.99
C GLN A 48 -3.81 -10.66 -8.10
N PHE A 49 -4.07 -9.38 -8.39
CA PHE A 49 -3.43 -8.65 -9.47
C PHE A 49 -3.05 -7.23 -9.03
N VAL A 50 -2.26 -6.55 -9.86
CA VAL A 50 -1.84 -5.14 -9.64
C VAL A 50 -2.99 -4.15 -9.88
N THR A 51 -4.09 -4.60 -10.47
CA THR A 51 -5.32 -3.82 -10.65
C THR A 51 -6.42 -4.28 -9.73
N GLY A 52 -7.27 -3.34 -9.35
CA GLY A 52 -8.41 -3.55 -8.48
C GLY A 52 -9.61 -4.14 -9.21
N PRO A 53 -10.72 -4.39 -8.51
CA PRO A 53 -11.98 -4.81 -9.14
C PRO A 53 -12.57 -3.73 -10.06
N ASP A 54 -12.10 -2.49 -9.95
CA ASP A 54 -12.39 -1.34 -10.81
C ASP A 54 -11.45 -1.24 -12.03
N SER A 55 -10.59 -2.24 -12.26
CA SER A 55 -9.57 -2.27 -13.31
C SER A 55 -8.52 -1.15 -13.23
N ALA A 56 -8.50 -0.38 -12.14
CA ALA A 56 -7.52 0.68 -11.90
C ALA A 56 -6.33 0.17 -11.08
N PRO A 57 -5.14 0.80 -11.19
CA PRO A 57 -3.99 0.47 -10.34
C PRO A 57 -4.34 0.43 -8.85
N CYS A 58 -3.81 -0.57 -8.16
CA CYS A 58 -3.94 -0.70 -6.72
C CYS A 58 -2.75 -0.05 -6.05
N VAL A 59 -2.78 1.28 -5.92
CA VAL A 59 -1.73 2.02 -5.21
C VAL A 59 -2.36 2.81 -4.04
N PRO A 60 -1.64 3.00 -2.92
CA PRO A 60 -2.17 3.70 -1.75
C PRO A 60 -2.61 5.13 -2.03
N GLU A 61 -1.91 5.82 -2.94
CA GLU A 61 -2.16 7.22 -3.30
C GLU A 61 -3.53 7.41 -3.97
N ASP A 62 -3.99 6.38 -4.70
CA ASP A 62 -5.29 6.36 -5.38
C ASP A 62 -6.39 5.72 -4.51
N CYS A 63 -6.10 5.36 -3.26
CA CYS A 63 -7.12 4.79 -2.40
C CYS A 63 -8.04 5.89 -1.84
N THR A 64 -9.21 6.03 -2.45
CA THR A 64 -10.22 7.03 -2.07
C THR A 64 -11.50 6.39 -1.58
N ARG A 65 -12.31 7.13 -0.81
CA ARG A 65 -13.65 6.69 -0.32
C ARG A 65 -14.60 6.22 -1.42
N ALA A 66 -14.37 6.65 -2.66
CA ALA A 66 -15.18 6.28 -3.80
C ALA A 66 -14.82 4.91 -4.40
N ARG A 67 -13.67 4.31 -4.04
CA ARG A 67 -13.27 3.00 -4.56
C ARG A 67 -14.04 1.89 -3.86
N ALA A 68 -14.47 0.91 -4.64
CA ALA A 68 -15.20 -0.26 -4.13
C ALA A 68 -14.39 -1.12 -3.14
N CYS A 69 -13.06 -0.94 -3.08
CA CYS A 69 -12.17 -1.63 -2.15
C CYS A 69 -11.74 -0.79 -0.94
N PHE A 70 -12.25 0.43 -0.79
CA PHE A 70 -11.96 1.32 0.34
C PHE A 70 -12.55 0.81 1.66
N GLU A 71 -11.80 0.92 2.76
CA GLU A 71 -12.33 0.75 4.12
C GLU A 71 -11.68 1.81 5.02
N ALA A 72 -12.48 2.52 5.81
CA ALA A 72 -11.94 3.45 6.81
C ALA A 72 -11.24 2.63 7.89
N ARG A 73 -10.07 3.12 8.33
CA ARG A 73 -9.28 2.48 9.38
C ARG A 73 -9.92 2.63 10.75
#